data_AF-A0A550GQY7-F1
#
_entry.id   AF-A0A550GQY7-F1
#
_cell.length_a   1.000
_cell.length_b   1.000
_cell.length_c   1.000
_cell.angle_alpha   90.00
_cell.angle_beta   90.00
_cell.angle_gamma   90.00
#
_symmetry.space_group_name_H-M   'P 1'
#
loop_
_entity.id
_entity.type
_entity.pdbx_description
1 polymer ?
#
loop_
_entity_poly.entity_id
_entity_poly.type
_entity_poly.pdbx_seq_one_letter_code
_entity_poly.pdbx_strand_id
1 'polypeptide(L)'
;MLRKKAIIYCEKQYLSANGKTAHGLVRYTTRFDILGVVDSKSPNGDAGEILDGKKRNIPLFSSLEEAYLKTNPEVFIIGAVSEGGNLPEGYDQAVEWALSHSLNVVSGLHEFISENTRFSSLAEKNNCEIIDVRKIFRDYKRFYTGEISKVKSIRIASLGTDSAIGKRTTSVLLVNELKRRGRSADMIFTGQTGWMQGWLHGVVLDAMINDFVSGGIEGAIIESWKDQKPEFIIIEGQGSLVHPFFPGGFEIMAAGQI
;
A
#
# COMPACT_ATOMS: atom_id res chain seq x y z
N MET A 1 -14.57 -13.29 -0.06
CA MET A 1 -14.81 -12.70 -1.39
C MET A 1 -13.65 -13.07 -2.29
N LEU A 2 -13.88 -13.29 -3.58
CA LEU A 2 -12.79 -13.45 -4.55
C LEU A 2 -11.98 -12.15 -4.61
N ARG A 3 -10.65 -12.27 -4.65
CA ARG A 3 -9.75 -11.11 -4.80
C ARG A 3 -9.95 -10.53 -6.20
N LYS A 4 -9.99 -9.19 -6.31
CA LYS A 4 -10.05 -8.52 -7.61
C LYS A 4 -8.76 -8.79 -8.39
N LYS A 5 -8.90 -9.17 -9.66
CA LYS A 5 -7.79 -9.37 -10.58
C LYS A 5 -7.12 -8.05 -10.94
N ALA A 6 -5.84 -7.92 -10.68
CA ALA A 6 -5.13 -6.66 -10.84
C ALA A 6 -3.82 -6.80 -11.62
N ILE A 7 -3.52 -5.79 -12.43
CA ILE A 7 -2.19 -5.54 -12.98
C ILE A 7 -1.57 -4.33 -12.31
N ILE A 8 -0.26 -4.35 -12.14
CA ILE A 8 0.51 -3.24 -11.57
C ILE A 8 1.26 -2.55 -12.69
N TYR A 9 1.03 -1.26 -12.88
CA TYR A 9 1.76 -0.45 -13.86
C TYR A 9 2.96 0.23 -13.20
N CYS A 10 4.17 -0.21 -13.57
CA CYS A 10 5.44 0.22 -12.97
C CYS A 10 6.46 0.61 -14.05
N GLU A 11 5.97 1.14 -15.17
CA GLU A 11 6.74 1.53 -16.36
C GLU A 11 8.00 2.32 -16.03
N LYS A 12 9.15 1.77 -16.43
CA LYS A 12 10.52 2.30 -16.23
C LYS A 12 10.98 2.40 -14.78
N GLN A 13 10.21 1.90 -13.82
CA GLN A 13 10.46 2.11 -12.39
C GLN A 13 10.53 0.80 -11.61
N TYR A 14 10.26 -0.36 -12.21
CA TYR A 14 10.22 -1.61 -11.45
C TYR A 14 11.56 -2.00 -10.84
N LEU A 15 12.68 -1.66 -11.50
CA LEU A 15 14.03 -1.93 -10.96
C LEU A 15 14.61 -0.75 -10.15
N SER A 16 13.81 0.27 -9.85
CA SER A 16 14.22 1.45 -9.08
C SER A 16 13.54 1.50 -7.71
N ALA A 17 14.02 2.38 -6.82
CA ALA A 17 13.39 2.64 -5.54
C ALA A 17 11.97 3.22 -5.65
N ASN A 18 11.63 3.82 -6.80
CA ASN A 18 10.31 4.40 -7.07
C ASN A 18 9.24 3.33 -7.32
N GLY A 19 9.64 2.10 -7.68
CA GLY A 19 8.75 0.94 -7.80
C GLY A 19 8.33 0.30 -6.47
N LYS A 20 8.62 0.93 -5.32
CA LYS A 20 8.39 0.37 -3.97
C LYS A 20 6.95 -0.10 -3.70
N THR A 21 5.96 0.50 -4.36
CA THR A 21 4.55 0.09 -4.25
C THR A 21 4.35 -1.25 -4.98
N ALA A 22 4.81 -1.35 -6.22
CA ALA A 22 4.84 -2.61 -6.97
C ALA A 22 5.60 -3.69 -6.21
N HIS A 23 6.78 -3.39 -5.66
CA HIS A 23 7.56 -4.34 -4.86
C HIS A 23 6.79 -4.87 -3.65
N GLY A 24 6.06 -3.99 -2.96
CA GLY A 24 5.23 -4.37 -1.83
C GLY A 24 4.15 -5.37 -2.22
N LEU A 25 3.43 -5.09 -3.31
CA LEU A 25 2.34 -5.93 -3.79
C LEU A 25 2.82 -7.26 -4.38
N VAL A 26 3.93 -7.24 -5.12
CA VAL A 26 4.58 -8.46 -5.62
C VAL A 26 5.00 -9.36 -4.46
N ARG A 27 5.59 -8.78 -3.40
CA ARG A 27 6.04 -9.57 -2.24
C ARG A 27 4.88 -10.16 -1.45
N TYR A 28 3.78 -9.41 -1.29
CA TYR A 28 2.64 -9.82 -0.49
C TYR A 28 1.42 -8.94 -0.78
N THR A 29 0.25 -9.54 -1.02
CA THR A 29 -1.04 -8.87 -0.93
C THR A 29 -2.16 -9.90 -0.75
N THR A 30 -3.18 -9.52 0.04
CA THR A 30 -4.43 -10.26 0.21
C THR A 30 -5.62 -9.54 -0.41
N ARG A 31 -5.48 -8.25 -0.78
CA ARG A 31 -6.56 -7.45 -1.40
C ARG A 31 -6.76 -7.78 -2.87
N PHE A 32 -5.66 -8.06 -3.57
CA PHE A 32 -5.64 -8.25 -5.02
C PHE A 32 -5.06 -9.61 -5.40
N ASP A 33 -5.51 -10.12 -6.54
CA ASP A 33 -4.84 -11.19 -7.26
C ASP A 33 -3.96 -10.56 -8.34
N ILE A 34 -2.64 -10.52 -8.11
CA ILE A 34 -1.71 -9.80 -9.00
C ILE A 34 -1.39 -10.70 -10.20
N LEU A 35 -1.90 -10.31 -11.37
CA LEU A 35 -1.77 -11.07 -12.61
C LEU A 35 -0.50 -10.74 -13.40
N GLY A 36 0.14 -9.61 -13.09
CA GLY A 36 1.39 -9.22 -13.69
C GLY A 36 1.82 -7.80 -13.33
N VAL A 37 3.05 -7.48 -13.68
CA VAL A 37 3.63 -6.14 -13.60
C VAL A 37 3.97 -5.67 -15.02
N VAL A 38 3.59 -4.45 -15.37
CA VAL A 38 3.90 -3.83 -16.66
C VAL A 38 5.09 -2.89 -16.48
N ASP A 39 6.19 -3.20 -17.16
CA ASP A 39 7.37 -2.33 -17.28
C ASP A 39 8.19 -2.71 -18.53
N SER A 40 8.19 -1.82 -19.53
CA SER A 40 8.88 -2.03 -20.82
C SER A 40 10.42 -2.14 -20.71
N LYS A 41 11.01 -1.68 -19.60
CA LYS A 41 12.47 -1.72 -19.37
C LYS A 41 12.91 -2.92 -18.55
N SER A 42 11.97 -3.62 -17.91
CA SER A 42 12.29 -4.80 -17.14
C SER A 42 12.54 -6.01 -18.05
N PRO A 43 13.44 -6.93 -17.66
CA PRO A 43 13.64 -8.17 -18.40
C PRO A 43 12.37 -9.04 -18.34
N ASN A 44 12.14 -9.82 -19.40
CA ASN A 44 11.10 -10.83 -19.40
C ASN A 44 11.34 -11.84 -18.27
N GLY A 45 10.30 -12.21 -17.54
CA GLY A 45 10.42 -13.20 -16.47
C GLY A 45 9.36 -13.07 -15.38
N ASP A 46 9.67 -13.63 -14.22
CA ASP A 46 8.87 -13.50 -13.01
C ASP A 46 9.29 -12.27 -12.20
N ALA A 47 8.32 -11.43 -11.87
CA ALA A 47 8.50 -10.22 -11.10
C ALA A 47 9.17 -10.50 -9.74
N GLY A 48 8.75 -11.57 -9.05
CA GLY A 48 9.34 -11.94 -7.77
C GLY A 48 10.79 -12.42 -7.88
N GLU A 49 11.09 -13.22 -8.90
CA GLU A 49 12.44 -13.71 -9.17
C GLU A 49 13.41 -12.58 -9.50
N ILE A 50 12.98 -11.64 -10.34
CA ILE A 50 13.77 -10.45 -10.69
C ILE A 50 13.94 -9.51 -9.49
N LEU A 51 12.92 -9.38 -8.65
CA LEU A 51 12.94 -8.48 -7.49
C LEU A 51 13.80 -8.98 -6.33
N ASP A 52 13.67 -10.26 -5.94
CA ASP A 52 14.35 -10.82 -4.78
C ASP A 52 14.69 -12.31 -4.89
N GLY A 53 14.75 -12.85 -6.10
CA GLY A 53 15.15 -14.24 -6.37
C GLY A 53 14.10 -15.29 -6.03
N LYS A 54 12.89 -14.90 -5.63
CA LYS A 54 11.81 -15.83 -5.29
C LYS A 54 10.71 -15.79 -6.32
N LYS A 55 10.55 -16.89 -7.06
CA LYS A 55 9.46 -17.06 -8.03
C LYS A 55 8.09 -16.94 -7.37
N ARG A 56 7.22 -16.09 -7.91
CA ARG A 56 5.84 -15.85 -7.41
C ARG A 56 4.74 -16.10 -8.43
N ASN A 57 5.11 -16.54 -9.64
CA ASN A 57 4.25 -16.70 -10.80
C ASN A 57 3.52 -15.40 -11.20
N ILE A 58 4.22 -14.28 -11.07
CA ILE A 58 3.73 -12.95 -11.48
C ILE A 58 4.57 -12.53 -12.69
N PRO A 59 4.06 -12.64 -13.93
CA PRO A 59 4.82 -12.28 -15.12
C PRO A 59 5.09 -10.77 -15.19
N LEU A 60 6.25 -10.41 -15.75
CA LEU A 60 6.54 -9.08 -16.25
C LEU A 60 6.13 -8.97 -17.72
N PHE A 61 5.39 -7.90 -18.03
CA PHE A 61 4.93 -7.57 -19.36
C PHE A 61 5.63 -6.31 -19.88
N SER A 62 5.97 -6.32 -21.16
CA SER A 62 6.63 -5.19 -21.82
C SER A 62 5.67 -4.08 -22.25
N SER A 63 4.36 -4.37 -22.30
CA SER A 63 3.32 -3.40 -22.62
C SER A 63 2.02 -3.66 -21.84
N LEU A 64 1.24 -2.60 -21.67
CA LEU A 64 -0.04 -2.64 -20.99
C LEU A 64 -1.09 -3.46 -21.77
N GLU A 65 -1.08 -3.33 -23.10
CA GLU A 65 -1.98 -4.05 -23.99
C GLU A 65 -1.74 -5.57 -23.94
N GLU A 66 -0.47 -6.00 -23.95
CA GLU A 66 -0.12 -7.41 -23.80
C GLU A 66 -0.63 -7.98 -22.48
N ALA A 67 -0.40 -7.25 -21.38
CA ALA A 67 -0.84 -7.65 -20.05
C ALA A 67 -2.37 -7.79 -19.99
N TYR A 68 -3.10 -6.82 -20.55
CA TYR A 68 -4.56 -6.83 -20.57
C TYR A 68 -5.12 -8.02 -21.35
N LEU A 69 -4.65 -8.24 -22.58
CA LEU A 69 -5.15 -9.32 -23.44
C LEU A 69 -4.86 -10.72 -22.86
N LYS A 70 -3.71 -10.90 -22.21
CA LYS A 70 -3.31 -12.20 -21.66
C LYS A 70 -3.96 -12.52 -20.31
N THR A 71 -4.33 -11.51 -19.54
CA THR A 71 -4.70 -11.71 -18.14
C THR A 71 -6.15 -11.32 -17.80
N ASN A 72 -6.79 -10.49 -18.64
CA ASN A 72 -8.14 -9.97 -18.44
C ASN A 72 -8.35 -9.38 -17.02
N PRO A 73 -7.61 -8.32 -16.66
CA PRO A 73 -7.66 -7.72 -15.33
C PRO A 73 -8.95 -6.91 -15.11
N GLU A 74 -9.26 -6.66 -13.84
CA GLU A 74 -10.37 -5.79 -13.40
C GLU A 74 -9.87 -4.46 -12.80
N VAL A 75 -8.60 -4.44 -12.38
CA VAL A 75 -7.97 -3.34 -11.65
C VAL A 75 -6.61 -3.01 -12.24
N PHE A 76 -6.38 -1.73 -12.46
CA PHE A 76 -5.09 -1.12 -12.78
C PHE A 76 -4.55 -0.43 -11.54
N ILE A 77 -3.38 -0.84 -11.07
CA ILE A 77 -2.73 -0.25 -9.89
C ILE A 77 -1.54 0.59 -10.35
N ILE A 78 -1.47 1.85 -9.92
CA ILE A 78 -0.29 2.69 -10.10
C ILE A 78 0.81 2.17 -9.15
N GLY A 79 1.79 1.47 -9.72
CA GLY A 79 2.83 0.75 -8.99
C GLY A 79 4.10 1.55 -8.72
N ALA A 80 4.21 2.76 -9.26
CA ALA A 80 5.36 3.64 -9.08
C ALA A 80 4.94 5.03 -8.60
N VAL A 81 5.89 5.75 -8.03
CA VAL A 81 5.73 7.13 -7.58
C VAL A 81 6.78 8.01 -8.22
N SER A 82 6.45 9.28 -8.48
CA SER A 82 7.44 10.30 -8.84
C SER A 82 7.90 11.08 -7.59
N GLU A 83 8.95 11.89 -7.75
CA GLU A 83 9.33 12.86 -6.73
C GLU A 83 8.16 13.83 -6.45
N GLY A 84 7.91 14.12 -5.17
CA GLY A 84 6.74 14.90 -4.74
C GLY A 84 5.42 14.13 -4.72
N GLY A 85 5.39 12.87 -5.18
CA GLY A 85 4.21 12.02 -5.10
C GLY A 85 3.12 12.34 -6.14
N ASN A 86 3.51 12.94 -7.27
CA ASN A 86 2.64 13.18 -8.42
C ASN A 86 2.64 11.98 -9.37
N LEU A 87 1.77 12.02 -10.37
CA LEU A 87 1.80 11.04 -11.46
C LEU A 87 3.15 11.08 -12.21
N PRO A 88 3.85 9.95 -12.40
CA PRO A 88 5.06 9.93 -13.23
C PRO A 88 4.75 10.30 -14.69
N GLU A 89 5.77 10.79 -15.41
CA GLU A 89 5.61 11.17 -16.81
C GLU A 89 5.07 10.00 -17.68
N GLY A 90 4.02 10.29 -18.45
CA GLY A 90 3.35 9.32 -19.34
C GLY A 90 2.39 8.35 -18.63
N TYR A 91 2.27 8.39 -17.30
CA TYR A 91 1.29 7.58 -16.58
C TYR A 91 -0.15 8.07 -16.81
N ASP A 92 -0.35 9.32 -17.23
CA ASP A 92 -1.64 9.93 -17.49
C ASP A 92 -2.34 9.22 -18.65
N GLN A 93 -1.58 8.95 -19.71
CA GLN A 93 -2.02 8.17 -20.85
C GLN A 93 -2.36 6.72 -20.45
N ALA A 94 -1.57 6.11 -19.55
CA ALA A 94 -1.83 4.76 -19.07
C ALA A 94 -3.10 4.69 -18.19
N VAL A 95 -3.36 5.70 -17.35
CA VAL A 95 -4.58 5.82 -16.56
C VAL A 95 -5.80 5.99 -17.45
N GLU A 96 -5.73 6.86 -18.46
CA GLU A 96 -6.81 7.04 -19.44
C GLU A 96 -7.09 5.79 -20.24
N TRP A 97 -6.03 5.10 -20.65
CA TRP A 97 -6.13 3.81 -21.31
C TRP A 97 -6.87 2.81 -20.41
N ALA A 98 -6.48 2.70 -19.13
CA ALA A 98 -7.11 1.77 -18.19
C ALA A 98 -8.60 2.06 -18.00
N LEU A 99 -8.96 3.32 -17.77
CA LEU A 99 -10.36 3.74 -17.62
C LEU A 99 -11.17 3.50 -18.89
N SER A 100 -10.58 3.71 -20.07
CA SER A 100 -11.24 3.46 -21.37
C SER A 100 -11.44 1.97 -21.66
N HIS A 101 -10.71 1.09 -20.98
CA HIS A 101 -10.86 -0.38 -21.05
C HIS A 101 -11.65 -0.94 -19.85
N SER A 102 -12.43 -0.09 -19.19
CA SER A 102 -13.28 -0.45 -18.06
C SER A 102 -12.53 -1.02 -16.83
N LEU A 103 -11.27 -0.63 -16.64
CA LEU A 103 -10.50 -1.02 -15.45
C LEU A 103 -10.68 -0.01 -14.32
N ASN A 104 -10.92 -0.51 -13.10
CA ASN A 104 -10.85 0.34 -11.91
C ASN A 104 -9.40 0.76 -11.67
N VAL A 105 -9.17 1.99 -11.23
CA VAL A 105 -7.83 2.53 -10.98
C VAL A 105 -7.58 2.66 -9.49
N VAL A 106 -6.44 2.16 -9.01
CA VAL A 106 -5.98 2.34 -7.63
C VAL A 106 -4.71 3.18 -7.63
N SER A 107 -4.77 4.33 -6.97
CA SER A 107 -3.66 5.27 -6.80
C SER A 107 -3.35 5.46 -5.32
N GLY A 108 -2.06 5.52 -5.00
CA GLY A 108 -1.60 5.92 -3.67
C GLY A 108 -0.78 7.21 -3.70
N LEU A 109 -0.87 7.96 -4.78
CA LEU A 109 -0.19 9.25 -4.96
C LEU A 109 -0.73 10.30 -3.99
N HIS A 110 0.06 11.34 -3.75
CA HIS A 110 -0.40 12.53 -2.99
C HIS A 110 -1.35 13.38 -3.83
N GLU A 111 -1.15 13.40 -5.14
CA GLU A 111 -2.13 13.90 -6.10
C GLU A 111 -3.35 12.97 -6.14
N PHE A 112 -4.55 13.52 -5.90
CA PHE A 112 -5.81 12.79 -6.01
C PHE A 112 -6.28 12.79 -7.46
N ILE A 113 -6.01 11.70 -8.16
CA ILE A 113 -6.35 11.59 -9.58
C ILE A 113 -7.86 11.51 -9.81
N SER A 114 -8.66 11.15 -8.79
CA SER A 114 -10.13 11.25 -8.83
C SER A 114 -10.64 12.70 -8.94
N GLU A 115 -9.82 13.70 -8.59
CA GLU A 115 -10.19 15.12 -8.67
C GLU A 115 -9.85 15.74 -10.04
N ASN A 116 -9.11 15.02 -10.87
CA ASN A 116 -8.87 15.43 -12.25
C ASN A 116 -10.14 15.18 -13.08
N THR A 117 -10.76 16.26 -13.58
CA THR A 117 -12.00 16.21 -14.37
C THR A 117 -11.92 15.26 -15.57
N ARG A 118 -10.75 15.13 -16.20
CA ARG A 118 -10.55 14.22 -17.34
C ARG A 118 -10.68 12.77 -16.91
N PHE A 119 -10.02 12.38 -15.82
CA PHE A 119 -10.05 11.01 -15.32
C PHE A 119 -11.41 10.66 -14.70
N SER A 120 -12.00 11.55 -13.90
CA SER A 120 -13.31 11.30 -13.29
C SER A 120 -14.43 11.17 -14.33
N SER A 121 -14.41 12.00 -15.37
CA SER A 121 -15.38 11.88 -16.49
C SER A 121 -15.22 10.57 -17.26
N LEU A 122 -13.98 10.12 -17.49
CA LEU A 122 -13.73 8.82 -18.13
C LEU A 122 -14.17 7.65 -17.25
N ALA A 123 -13.94 7.74 -15.94
CA ALA A 123 -14.36 6.72 -14.99
C ALA A 123 -15.89 6.58 -14.96
N GLU A 124 -16.62 7.69 -14.86
CA GLU A 124 -18.09 7.71 -14.89
C GLU A 124 -18.62 7.13 -16.21
N LYS A 125 -18.09 7.59 -17.35
CA LYS A 125 -18.50 7.13 -18.68
C LYS A 125 -18.33 5.62 -18.87
N ASN A 126 -17.26 5.04 -18.32
CA ASN A 126 -16.91 3.62 -18.50
C ASN A 126 -17.27 2.76 -17.27
N ASN A 127 -18.06 3.29 -16.33
CA ASN A 127 -18.48 2.63 -15.10
C ASN A 127 -17.30 2.04 -14.28
N CYS A 128 -16.25 2.83 -14.14
CA CYS A 128 -15.05 2.51 -13.36
C CYS A 128 -15.01 3.28 -12.04
N GLU A 129 -14.29 2.73 -11.07
CA GLU A 129 -13.95 3.39 -9.82
C GLU A 129 -12.49 3.88 -9.85
N ILE A 130 -12.24 5.09 -9.36
CA ILE A 130 -10.90 5.59 -9.04
C ILE A 130 -10.75 5.63 -7.51
N ILE A 131 -9.83 4.84 -6.98
CA ILE A 131 -9.53 4.75 -5.55
C ILE A 131 -8.22 5.48 -5.27
N ASP A 132 -8.33 6.70 -4.75
CA ASP A 132 -7.21 7.41 -4.14
C ASP A 132 -7.03 6.96 -2.68
N VAL A 133 -6.11 6.04 -2.43
CA VAL A 133 -5.91 5.41 -1.11
C VAL A 133 -5.70 6.44 -0.01
N ARG A 134 -4.93 7.50 -0.29
CA ARG A 134 -4.68 8.59 0.65
C ARG A 134 -5.94 9.39 0.99
N LYS A 135 -6.83 9.58 0.02
CA LYS A 135 -8.08 10.34 0.20
C LYS A 135 -9.01 9.66 1.19
N ILE A 136 -8.98 8.33 1.29
CA ILE A 136 -9.74 7.54 2.29
C ILE A 136 -9.41 7.98 3.72
N PHE A 137 -8.15 8.33 4.00
CA PHE A 137 -7.66 8.66 5.35
C PHE A 137 -7.52 10.16 5.61
N ARG A 138 -7.61 11.00 4.58
CA ARG A 138 -7.48 12.47 4.70
C ARG A 138 -8.45 13.06 5.72
N ASP A 139 -9.70 12.60 5.70
CA ASP A 139 -10.75 13.09 6.59
C ASP A 139 -11.00 12.17 7.80
N TYR A 140 -10.08 11.23 8.08
CA TYR A 140 -10.14 10.40 9.27
C TYR A 140 -9.78 11.22 10.51
N LYS A 141 -10.80 11.79 11.16
CA LYS A 141 -10.67 12.73 12.28
C LYS A 141 -11.00 12.04 13.61
N ARG A 142 -10.02 11.32 14.14
CA ARG A 142 -10.11 10.68 15.46
C ARG A 142 -9.12 11.34 16.41
N PHE A 143 -9.60 11.78 17.57
CA PHE A 143 -8.74 12.28 18.64
C PHE A 143 -8.19 11.12 19.47
N TYR A 144 -6.99 11.33 20.02
CA TYR A 144 -6.40 10.41 20.99
C TYR A 144 -7.14 10.52 22.33
N THR A 145 -7.44 9.38 22.93
CA THR A 145 -8.29 9.21 24.10
C THR A 145 -7.58 8.53 25.27
N GLY A 146 -6.48 7.81 25.01
CA GLY A 146 -5.79 6.99 26.00
C GLY A 146 -6.43 5.63 26.25
N GLU A 147 -7.48 5.27 25.49
CA GLU A 147 -8.13 3.97 25.56
C GLU A 147 -7.19 2.81 25.19
N ILE A 148 -6.09 3.09 24.47
CA ILE A 148 -5.06 2.09 24.17
C ILE A 148 -4.49 1.42 25.43
N SER A 149 -4.54 2.08 26.60
CA SER A 149 -4.14 1.50 27.89
C SER A 149 -4.93 0.22 28.27
N LYS A 150 -6.12 0.03 27.69
CA LYS A 150 -6.96 -1.16 27.89
C LYS A 150 -6.51 -2.34 27.02
N VAL A 151 -5.79 -2.09 25.92
CA VAL A 151 -5.39 -3.10 24.92
C VAL A 151 -4.36 -4.05 25.52
N LYS A 152 -4.70 -5.35 25.53
CA LYS A 152 -3.88 -6.40 26.15
C LYS A 152 -2.87 -7.07 25.22
N SER A 153 -2.97 -6.82 23.91
CA SER A 153 -2.02 -7.34 22.92
C SER A 153 -0.62 -6.79 23.16
N ILE A 154 0.39 -7.63 22.91
CA ILE A 154 1.79 -7.22 22.83
C ILE A 154 1.96 -6.37 21.58
N ARG A 155 2.45 -5.14 21.72
CA ARG A 155 2.65 -4.20 20.62
C ARG A 155 4.12 -4.11 20.26
N ILE A 156 4.44 -4.20 18.97
CA ILE A 156 5.81 -4.15 18.46
C ILE A 156 5.84 -3.21 17.26
N ALA A 157 6.60 -2.12 17.34
CA ALA A 157 6.83 -1.23 16.20
C ALA A 157 8.10 -1.59 15.43
N SER A 158 7.99 -1.63 14.11
CA SER A 158 9.15 -1.84 13.22
C SER A 158 9.78 -0.49 12.85
N LEU A 159 10.53 0.11 13.78
CA LEU A 159 11.24 1.39 13.54
C LEU A 159 12.54 1.18 12.76
N GLY A 160 13.11 2.25 12.21
CA GLY A 160 14.31 2.16 11.39
C GLY A 160 15.09 3.47 11.34
N THR A 161 16.36 3.36 10.94
CA THR A 161 17.30 4.49 10.83
C THR A 161 17.08 5.34 9.58
N ASP A 162 16.33 4.84 8.60
CA ASP A 162 16.04 5.51 7.34
C ASP A 162 14.69 5.05 6.75
N SER A 163 14.21 5.73 5.73
CA SER A 163 13.05 5.37 4.91
C SER A 163 13.36 4.27 3.92
N ALA A 164 12.33 3.53 3.51
CA ALA A 164 12.41 2.44 2.51
C ALA A 164 13.39 1.27 2.82
N ILE A 165 13.95 1.15 4.03
CA ILE A 165 14.88 0.08 4.43
C ILE A 165 14.22 -1.26 4.84
N GLY A 166 12.94 -1.46 4.50
CA GLY A 166 12.25 -2.73 4.75
C GLY A 166 11.44 -2.84 6.04
N LYS A 167 11.16 -1.74 6.75
CA LYS A 167 10.27 -1.71 7.94
C LYS A 167 8.96 -2.48 7.72
N ARG A 168 8.22 -2.15 6.65
CA ARG A 168 6.99 -2.85 6.24
C ARG A 168 7.22 -4.33 5.96
N THR A 169 8.28 -4.65 5.20
CA THR A 169 8.62 -6.05 4.86
C THR A 169 8.86 -6.86 6.13
N THR A 170 9.62 -6.32 7.08
CA THR A 170 9.85 -6.94 8.38
C THR A 170 8.54 -7.15 9.14
N SER A 171 7.66 -6.16 9.17
CA SER A 171 6.34 -6.28 9.82
C SER A 171 5.50 -7.41 9.23
N VAL A 172 5.41 -7.48 7.89
CA VAL A 172 4.68 -8.54 7.17
C VAL A 172 5.27 -9.92 7.48
N LEU A 173 6.60 -10.06 7.42
CA LEU A 173 7.29 -11.32 7.70
C LEU A 173 7.06 -11.78 9.15
N LEU A 174 7.11 -10.84 10.11
CA LEU A 174 6.90 -11.14 11.52
C LEU A 174 5.46 -11.62 11.77
N VAL A 175 4.45 -10.95 11.22
CA VAL A 175 3.05 -11.40 11.36
C VAL A 175 2.84 -12.77 10.73
N ASN A 176 3.37 -13.00 9.52
CA ASN A 176 3.24 -14.29 8.84
C ASN A 176 3.91 -15.42 9.63
N GLU A 177 5.10 -15.17 10.19
CA GLU A 177 5.81 -16.17 11.00
C GLU A 177 5.10 -16.45 12.33
N LEU A 178 4.58 -15.43 13.00
CA LEU A 178 3.77 -15.60 14.22
C LEU A 178 2.53 -16.47 13.95
N LYS A 179 1.81 -16.17 12.86
CA LYS A 179 0.66 -16.97 12.41
C LYS A 179 1.06 -18.41 12.08
N ARG A 180 2.19 -18.61 11.38
CA ARG A 180 2.72 -19.95 11.06
C ARG A 180 3.04 -20.76 12.33
N ARG A 181 3.43 -20.10 13.42
CA ARG A 181 3.66 -20.70 14.74
C ARG A 181 2.39 -20.85 15.59
N GLY A 182 1.21 -20.61 15.02
CA GLY A 182 -0.07 -20.73 15.73
C GLY A 182 -0.36 -19.61 16.71
N ARG A 183 0.33 -18.46 16.61
CA ARG A 183 0.05 -17.26 17.42
C ARG A 183 -0.85 -16.31 16.63
N SER A 184 -1.84 -15.71 17.29
CA SER A 184 -2.67 -14.68 16.66
C SER A 184 -1.90 -13.38 16.57
N ALA A 185 -1.82 -12.83 15.36
CA ALA A 185 -1.11 -11.59 15.11
C ALA A 185 -1.84 -10.77 14.05
N ASP A 186 -1.78 -9.45 14.18
CA ASP A 186 -2.26 -8.52 13.17
C ASP A 186 -1.20 -7.44 12.91
N MET A 187 -1.28 -6.82 11.73
CA MET A 187 -0.44 -5.68 11.39
C MET A 187 -1.28 -4.41 11.32
N ILE A 188 -0.84 -3.36 11.99
CA ILE A 188 -1.35 -2.01 11.78
C ILE A 188 -0.54 -1.40 10.64
N PHE A 189 -1.18 -1.25 9.48
CA PHE A 189 -0.55 -0.49 8.40
C PHE A 189 -0.53 0.99 8.73
N THR A 190 0.52 1.67 8.27
CA THR A 190 0.73 3.10 8.49
C THR A 190 0.97 3.85 7.18
N GLY A 191 1.03 3.14 6.06
CA GLY A 191 1.19 3.69 4.73
C GLY A 191 0.23 3.07 3.71
N GLN A 192 0.07 3.78 2.59
CA GLN A 192 -0.77 3.39 1.44
C GLN A 192 -0.55 1.95 0.97
N THR A 193 0.72 1.49 0.91
CA THR A 193 1.02 0.14 0.42
C THR A 193 0.45 -0.90 1.37
N GLY A 194 0.50 -0.70 2.69
CA GLY A 194 -0.10 -1.65 3.63
C GLY A 194 -1.61 -1.78 3.43
N TRP A 195 -2.32 -0.68 3.17
CA TRP A 195 -3.73 -0.75 2.77
C TRP A 195 -3.93 -1.55 1.47
N MET A 196 -3.12 -1.27 0.43
CA MET A 196 -3.17 -1.99 -0.85
C MET A 196 -2.78 -3.47 -0.72
N GLN A 197 -1.95 -3.83 0.26
CA GLN A 197 -1.63 -5.20 0.61
C GLN A 197 -2.80 -5.93 1.28
N GLY A 198 -3.86 -5.24 1.68
CA GLY A 198 -5.06 -5.84 2.25
C GLY A 198 -5.01 -6.06 3.76
N TRP A 199 -4.14 -5.36 4.47
CA TRP A 199 -4.23 -5.26 5.92
C TRP A 199 -5.53 -4.59 6.32
N LEU A 200 -6.16 -5.10 7.37
CA LEU A 200 -7.52 -4.71 7.75
C LEU A 200 -7.54 -3.40 8.54
N HIS A 201 -6.64 -3.28 9.52
CA HIS A 201 -6.60 -2.14 10.44
C HIS A 201 -5.36 -1.29 10.19
N GLY A 202 -5.54 0.01 10.25
CA GLY A 202 -4.45 0.95 10.03
C GLY A 202 -4.93 2.29 9.51
N VAL A 203 -3.96 3.14 9.26
CA VAL A 203 -4.14 4.49 8.73
C VAL A 203 -3.03 4.80 7.75
N VAL A 204 -3.20 5.84 6.92
CA VAL A 204 -2.13 6.34 6.05
C VAL A 204 -1.64 7.66 6.63
N LEU A 205 -0.57 7.60 7.44
CA LEU A 205 -0.17 8.69 8.34
C LEU A 205 0.10 10.00 7.61
N ASP A 206 0.85 9.93 6.52
CA ASP A 206 1.23 11.05 5.66
C ASP A 206 0.08 11.57 4.76
N ALA A 207 -1.13 11.03 4.90
CA ALA A 207 -2.35 11.60 4.34
C ALA A 207 -3.23 12.29 5.40
N MET A 208 -2.98 12.06 6.69
CA MET A 208 -3.80 12.59 7.77
C MET A 208 -3.42 14.02 8.14
N ILE A 209 -4.40 14.77 8.62
CA ILE A 209 -4.15 16.06 9.30
C ILE A 209 -3.45 15.75 10.64
N ASN A 210 -2.35 16.45 10.91
CA ASN A 210 -1.42 16.17 12.00
C ASN A 210 -2.10 15.96 13.38
N ASP A 211 -3.08 16.79 13.72
CA ASP A 211 -3.80 16.72 15.01
C ASP A 211 -4.51 15.39 15.27
N PHE A 212 -4.81 14.62 14.22
CA PHE A 212 -5.53 13.34 14.32
C PHE A 212 -4.62 12.11 14.15
N VAL A 213 -3.33 12.30 13.88
CA VAL A 213 -2.38 11.19 13.63
C VAL A 213 -2.34 10.23 14.82
N SER A 214 -2.17 10.73 16.03
CA SER A 214 -2.11 9.90 17.25
C SER A 214 -3.43 9.17 17.51
N GLY A 215 -4.57 9.84 17.30
CA GLY A 215 -5.87 9.20 17.46
C GLY A 215 -6.17 8.17 16.36
N GLY A 216 -5.63 8.37 15.15
CA GLY A 216 -5.65 7.40 14.07
C GLY A 216 -4.92 6.11 14.40
N ILE A 217 -3.68 6.22 14.88
CA ILE A 217 -2.86 5.07 15.30
C ILE A 217 -3.54 4.33 16.46
N GLU A 218 -3.94 5.06 17.52
CA GLU A 218 -4.66 4.47 18.65
C GLU A 218 -5.94 3.77 18.19
N GLY A 219 -6.73 4.43 17.34
CA GLY A 219 -7.97 3.89 16.81
C GLY A 219 -7.78 2.57 16.10
N ALA A 220 -6.82 2.50 15.17
CA ALA A 220 -6.51 1.28 14.43
C ALA A 220 -6.06 0.12 15.35
N ILE A 221 -5.28 0.42 16.40
CA ILE A 221 -4.85 -0.58 17.37
C ILE A 221 -6.06 -1.10 18.18
N ILE A 222 -6.95 -0.21 18.62
CA ILE A 222 -8.15 -0.57 19.36
C ILE A 222 -9.11 -1.38 18.49
N GLU A 223 -9.30 -1.00 17.23
CA GLU A 223 -10.12 -1.71 16.25
C GLU A 223 -9.58 -3.12 16.04
N SER A 224 -8.27 -3.26 15.76
CA SER A 224 -7.61 -4.58 15.66
C SER A 224 -7.83 -5.44 16.91
N TRP A 225 -7.67 -4.85 18.10
CA TRP A 225 -7.89 -5.56 19.36
C TRP A 225 -9.34 -5.99 19.58
N LYS A 226 -10.32 -5.16 19.17
CA LYS A 226 -11.75 -5.50 19.29
C LYS A 226 -12.18 -6.56 18.29
N ASP A 227 -11.73 -6.41 17.04
CA ASP A 227 -12.19 -7.21 15.90
C ASP A 227 -11.55 -8.60 15.89
N GLN A 228 -10.24 -8.68 16.16
CA GLN A 228 -9.46 -9.92 16.04
C GLN A 228 -8.90 -10.44 17.36
N LYS A 229 -8.82 -9.60 18.40
CA LYS A 229 -8.17 -9.93 19.69
C LYS A 229 -6.80 -10.61 19.51
N PRO A 230 -5.90 -10.10 18.65
CA PRO A 230 -4.63 -10.75 18.38
C PRO A 230 -3.76 -10.70 19.64
N GLU A 231 -2.93 -11.70 19.82
CA GLU A 231 -1.92 -11.68 20.87
C GLU A 231 -0.83 -10.64 20.57
N PHE A 232 -0.42 -10.53 19.30
CA PHE A 232 0.58 -9.57 18.84
C PHE A 232 -0.01 -8.57 17.85
N ILE A 233 0.31 -7.30 18.05
CA ILE A 233 0.01 -6.22 17.11
C ILE A 233 1.36 -5.66 16.62
N ILE A 234 1.63 -5.85 15.33
CA ILE A 234 2.86 -5.35 14.70
C ILE A 234 2.54 -4.05 13.98
N ILE A 235 3.19 -2.96 14.36
CA ILE A 235 2.92 -1.64 13.79
C ILE A 235 3.99 -1.33 12.74
N GLU A 236 3.53 -1.12 11.50
CA GLU A 236 4.37 -0.71 10.39
C GLU A 236 5.06 0.62 10.73
N GLY A 237 6.39 0.67 10.68
CA GLY A 237 7.10 1.93 10.87
C GLY A 237 7.07 2.82 9.62
N GLN A 238 6.89 4.13 9.83
CA GLN A 238 7.08 5.17 8.81
C GLN A 238 8.30 6.04 9.12
N GLY A 239 8.91 6.58 8.08
CA GLY A 239 10.00 7.56 8.21
C GLY A 239 11.19 7.08 9.04
N SER A 240 11.93 8.02 9.57
CA SER A 240 12.98 7.80 10.58
C SER A 240 13.14 9.06 11.43
N LEU A 241 13.51 8.88 12.69
CA LEU A 241 13.79 9.98 13.62
C LEU A 241 14.94 10.88 13.13
N VAL A 242 15.86 10.32 12.34
CA VAL A 242 17.07 11.01 11.88
C VAL A 242 17.03 11.37 10.39
N HIS A 243 15.92 11.09 9.68
CA HIS A 243 15.82 11.38 8.25
C HIS A 243 15.08 12.69 7.99
N PRO A 244 15.76 13.76 7.53
CA PRO A 244 15.18 15.11 7.45
C PRO A 244 14.04 15.22 6.43
N PHE A 245 14.08 14.45 5.35
CA PHE A 245 13.07 14.50 4.28
C PHE A 245 11.86 13.59 4.57
N PHE A 246 12.00 12.63 5.50
CA PHE A 246 10.95 11.68 5.86
C PHE A 246 10.98 11.46 7.38
N PRO A 247 10.71 12.51 8.16
CA PRO A 247 10.63 12.38 9.61
C PRO A 247 9.47 11.47 9.98
N GLY A 248 9.65 10.63 11.00
CA GLY A 248 8.59 9.77 11.49
C GLY A 248 9.06 8.83 12.58
N GLY A 249 8.09 8.20 13.24
CA GLY A 249 8.29 7.19 14.27
C GLY A 249 7.95 7.63 15.68
N PHE A 250 8.04 8.93 16.02
CA PHE A 250 7.65 9.41 17.35
C PHE A 250 6.16 9.24 17.61
N GLU A 251 5.35 9.58 16.62
CA GLU A 251 3.90 9.40 16.63
C GLU A 251 3.52 7.92 16.82
N ILE A 252 4.28 7.00 16.23
CA ILE A 252 4.07 5.55 16.37
C ILE A 252 4.40 5.09 17.79
N MET A 253 5.55 5.50 18.34
CA MET A 253 5.94 5.15 19.71
C MET A 253 4.98 5.73 20.73
N ALA A 254 4.67 7.03 20.60
CA ALA A 254 3.83 7.75 21.55
C ALA A 254 2.38 7.23 21.52
N ALA A 255 1.75 7.19 20.34
CA ALA A 255 0.36 6.76 20.22
C ALA A 255 0.19 5.25 20.40
N GLY A 256 1.19 4.45 20.01
CA GLY A 256 1.20 3.01 20.17
C GLY A 256 1.53 2.52 21.59
N GLN A 257 2.03 3.40 22.47
CA GLN A 257 2.52 3.06 23.81
C GLN A 257 3.45 1.84 23.80
N ILE A 258 4.61 2.01 23.15
CA ILE A 258 5.62 0.98 22.86
C ILE A 258 6.98 1.41 23.40
#